data_AF-A0A1I1SI26-F1
#
_entry.id   AF-A0A1I1SI26-F1
#
_cell.length_a   1.000
_cell.length_b   1.000
_cell.length_c   1.000
_cell.angle_alpha   90.00
_cell.angle_beta   90.00
_cell.angle_gamma   90.00
#
_symmetry.space_group_name_H-M   'P 1'
#
loop_
_entity.id
_entity.type
_entity.pdbx_description
1 polymer ?
#
loop_
_entity_poly.entity_id
_entity_poly.type
_entity_poly.pdbx_seq_one_letter_code
_entity_poly.pdbx_strand_id
1 'polypeptide(L)'
;MSASTPQGATPYYYVPAESRHPVMAAAGLFFVILGAGQWVNGHDWGKVSLLFGLVWWLFVLYQWFRDAARESEGGLYSRKIDLSYRWSMSWFIFSEVMFFGAFFTALWWARSHSVPALGSLDNALLWPDFKAVWPSLAAGATASPAGIVEPFQTVGPFWLPTINTALLLTSGVTLTIAHHALRENHRSRAVGFMWATVILGFVFLCVQGYEYFHLYTELNLKLSSGVFGSTFFMLTGFHGFHVFVGMLMLLFITLRLQKGHFTAERHFGFEGAAWYWHFVDVVWLGLYVLVYWF
;
A
#
# COMPACT_ATOMS: atom_id res chain seq x y z
N MET A 1 -1.59 16.39 32.01
CA MET A 1 -1.71 17.84 32.23
C MET A 1 -1.92 18.50 30.88
N SER A 2 -3.09 19.11 30.64
CA SER A 2 -3.23 20.02 29.50
C SER A 2 -2.46 21.28 29.85
N ALA A 3 -1.45 21.62 29.04
CA ALA A 3 -0.82 22.92 29.15
C ALA A 3 -1.83 23.95 28.60
N SER A 4 -2.72 24.43 29.45
CA SER A 4 -3.37 25.73 29.23
C SER A 4 -2.24 26.74 29.09
N THR A 5 -1.99 27.19 27.87
CA THR A 5 -0.97 28.22 27.62
C THR A 5 -1.45 29.49 28.32
N PRO A 6 -0.68 30.08 29.26
CA PRO A 6 -1.03 31.35 29.86
C PRO A 6 -1.24 32.40 28.74
N GLN A 7 -2.26 33.24 28.90
CA GLN A 7 -2.46 34.38 27.99
C GLN A 7 -1.17 35.22 27.95
N GLY A 8 -0.58 35.35 26.75
CA GLY A 8 0.68 36.08 26.53
C GLY A 8 1.94 35.22 26.37
N ALA A 9 1.89 33.91 26.57
CA ALA A 9 3.04 33.02 26.33
C ALA A 9 3.01 32.38 24.92
N THR A 10 4.17 32.27 24.27
CA THR A 10 4.31 31.52 23.02
C THR A 10 3.89 30.07 23.24
N PRO A 11 2.99 29.50 22.41
CA PRO A 11 2.51 28.15 22.64
C PRO A 11 3.61 27.11 22.44
N TYR A 12 3.76 26.19 23.39
CA TYR A 12 4.77 25.15 23.36
C TYR A 12 4.60 24.19 22.16
N TYR A 13 5.67 24.05 21.38
CA TYR A 13 5.83 23.05 20.34
C TYR A 13 7.17 22.34 20.58
N TYR A 14 7.11 21.04 20.89
CA TYR A 14 8.32 20.24 21.08
C TYR A 14 9.10 20.13 19.77
N VAL A 15 10.38 20.48 19.84
CA VAL A 15 11.36 20.29 18.77
C VAL A 15 12.31 19.18 19.22
N PRO A 16 12.38 18.05 18.51
CA PRO A 16 13.29 16.97 18.86
C PRO A 16 14.76 17.42 18.88
N ALA A 17 15.56 16.75 19.71
CA ALA A 17 17.01 16.91 19.69
C ALA A 17 17.61 16.40 18.37
N GLU A 18 18.89 16.70 18.13
CA GLU A 18 19.61 16.22 16.96
C GLU A 18 19.51 14.69 16.83
N SER A 19 19.19 14.23 15.62
CA SER A 19 18.99 12.82 15.32
C SER A 19 19.81 12.38 14.12
N ARG A 20 20.47 11.22 14.26
CA ARG A 20 21.21 10.56 13.17
C ARG A 20 20.31 9.82 12.18
N HIS A 21 19.04 9.60 12.53
CA HIS A 21 18.13 8.76 11.74
C HIS A 21 17.99 9.20 10.28
N PRO A 22 17.85 10.50 9.94
CA PRO A 22 17.74 10.93 8.55
C PRO A 22 18.95 10.56 7.69
N VAL A 23 20.17 10.82 8.19
CA VAL A 23 21.42 10.52 7.47
C VAL A 23 21.61 9.01 7.32
N MET A 24 21.34 8.23 8.38
CA MET A 24 21.45 6.77 8.31
C MET A 24 20.41 6.16 7.38
N ALA A 25 19.18 6.69 7.34
CA ALA A 25 18.14 6.24 6.42
C ALA A 25 18.51 6.54 4.96
N ALA A 26 19.05 7.74 4.69
CA ALA A 26 19.54 8.12 3.38
C ALA A 26 20.69 7.21 2.91
N ALA A 27 21.62 6.86 3.80
CA ALA A 27 22.69 5.90 3.49
C ALA A 27 22.14 4.50 3.15
N GLY A 28 21.15 4.01 3.91
CA GLY A 28 20.49 2.74 3.59
C GLY A 28 19.80 2.76 2.22
N LEU A 29 19.02 3.82 1.96
CA LEU A 29 18.33 4.01 0.68
C LEU A 29 19.30 4.14 -0.51
N PHE A 30 20.47 4.75 -0.32
CA PHE A 30 21.51 4.78 -1.33
C PHE A 30 21.93 3.37 -1.76
N PHE A 31 22.23 2.48 -0.80
CA PHE A 31 22.59 1.10 -1.10
C PHE A 31 21.44 0.28 -1.69
N VAL A 32 20.20 0.58 -1.33
CA VAL A 32 19.00 -0.02 -1.95
C VAL A 32 18.93 0.35 -3.44
N ILE A 33 18.97 1.64 -3.77
CA ILE A 33 18.84 2.10 -5.16
C ILE A 33 20.06 1.67 -6.00
N LEU A 34 21.27 1.82 -5.47
CA LEU A 34 22.49 1.35 -6.12
C LEU A 34 22.43 -0.17 -6.36
N GLY A 35 22.09 -0.94 -5.34
CA GLY A 35 22.05 -2.39 -5.42
C GLY A 35 20.99 -2.89 -6.41
N ALA A 36 19.78 -2.35 -6.35
CA ALA A 36 18.70 -2.68 -7.28
C ALA A 36 19.08 -2.32 -8.73
N GLY A 37 19.61 -1.11 -8.95
CA GLY A 37 20.05 -0.68 -10.27
C GLY A 37 21.13 -1.58 -10.86
N GLN A 38 22.13 -1.96 -10.07
CA GLN A 38 23.23 -2.80 -10.53
C GLN A 38 22.77 -4.25 -10.76
N TRP A 39 21.87 -4.77 -9.92
CA TRP A 39 21.29 -6.09 -10.12
C TRP A 39 20.48 -6.16 -11.42
N VAL A 40 19.62 -5.17 -11.71
CA VAL A 40 18.85 -5.12 -12.96
C VAL A 40 19.76 -5.03 -14.20
N ASN A 41 20.94 -4.43 -14.06
CA ASN A 41 21.95 -4.34 -15.13
C ASN A 41 22.90 -5.56 -15.20
N GLY A 42 22.59 -6.66 -14.50
CA GLY A 42 23.34 -7.92 -14.58
C GLY A 42 24.57 -8.01 -13.68
N HIS A 43 24.79 -7.04 -12.80
CA HIS A 43 25.89 -7.10 -11.83
C HIS A 43 25.44 -7.80 -10.54
N ASP A 44 25.92 -9.04 -10.32
CA ASP A 44 25.49 -9.88 -9.19
C ASP A 44 25.79 -9.29 -7.79
N TRP A 45 26.84 -8.48 -7.64
CA TRP A 45 27.13 -7.79 -6.38
C TRP A 45 25.99 -6.84 -5.95
N GLY A 46 25.18 -6.39 -6.91
CA GLY A 46 24.00 -5.57 -6.67
C GLY A 46 23.00 -6.23 -5.71
N LYS A 47 22.85 -7.56 -5.77
CA LYS A 47 22.00 -8.34 -4.84
C LYS A 47 22.42 -8.15 -3.38
N VAL A 48 23.73 -8.20 -3.13
CA VAL A 48 24.30 -8.07 -1.79
C VAL A 48 24.18 -6.62 -1.31
N SER A 49 24.46 -5.64 -2.17
CA SER A 49 24.28 -4.22 -1.86
C SER A 49 22.81 -3.91 -1.51
N LEU A 50 21.87 -4.44 -2.29
CA LEU A 50 20.44 -4.25 -2.06
C LEU A 50 20.02 -4.84 -0.71
N LEU A 51 20.39 -6.09 -0.42
CA LEU A 51 20.07 -6.74 0.84
C LEU A 51 20.65 -5.97 2.04
N PHE A 52 21.91 -5.55 1.94
CA PHE A 52 22.55 -4.72 2.96
C PHE A 52 21.78 -3.41 3.17
N GLY A 53 21.46 -2.69 2.09
CA GLY A 53 20.70 -1.45 2.14
C GLY A 53 19.34 -1.62 2.80
N LEU A 54 18.60 -2.69 2.46
CA LEU A 54 17.30 -3.01 3.04
C LEU A 54 17.40 -3.30 4.54
N VAL A 55 18.34 -4.15 4.97
CA VAL A 55 18.54 -4.47 6.39
C VAL A 55 18.93 -3.21 7.18
N TRP A 56 19.84 -2.40 6.65
CA TRP A 56 20.26 -1.15 7.27
C TRP A 56 19.09 -0.17 7.40
N TRP A 57 18.33 0.03 6.33
CA TRP A 57 17.18 0.92 6.32
C TRP A 57 16.09 0.47 7.30
N LEU A 58 15.76 -0.83 7.34
CA LEU A 58 14.80 -1.38 8.31
C LEU A 58 15.27 -1.21 9.75
N PHE A 59 16.57 -1.39 10.01
CA PHE A 59 17.15 -1.17 11.33
C PHE A 59 17.04 0.29 11.78
N VAL A 60 17.26 1.25 10.87
CA VAL A 60 17.07 2.68 11.14
C VAL A 60 15.61 3.00 11.39
N LEU A 61 14.68 2.50 10.58
CA LEU A 61 13.24 2.71 10.79
C LEU A 61 12.78 2.17 12.14
N TYR A 62 13.26 0.98 12.54
CA TYR A 62 12.97 0.43 13.86
C TYR A 62 13.42 1.38 14.99
N GLN A 63 14.65 1.91 14.92
CA GLN A 63 15.12 2.87 15.91
C GLN A 63 14.30 4.15 15.90
N TRP A 64 14.02 4.70 14.73
CA TRP A 64 13.29 5.95 14.58
C TRP A 64 11.86 5.85 15.14
N PHE A 65 11.11 4.81 14.77
CA PHE A 65 9.76 4.59 15.30
C PHE A 65 9.76 4.30 16.81
N ARG A 66 10.76 3.58 17.32
CA ARG A 66 10.91 3.36 18.76
C ARG A 66 11.13 4.67 19.51
N ASP A 67 12.00 5.54 18.99
CA ASP A 67 12.31 6.81 19.63
C ASP A 67 11.11 7.76 19.57
N ALA A 68 10.42 7.85 18.42
CA ALA A 68 9.16 8.60 18.29
C ALA A 68 8.06 8.08 19.25
N ALA A 69 7.95 6.75 19.41
CA ALA A 69 7.03 6.18 20.40
C ALA A 69 7.41 6.58 21.83
N ARG A 70 8.71 6.54 22.19
CA ARG A 70 9.18 6.97 23.52
C ARG A 70 8.92 8.44 23.80
N GLU A 71 9.12 9.31 22.82
CA GLU A 71 8.80 10.74 22.94
C GLU A 71 7.30 10.99 23.17
N SER A 72 6.45 10.26 22.44
CA SER A 72 5.00 10.29 22.63
C SER A 72 4.60 9.85 24.04
N GLU A 73 5.09 8.70 24.51
CA GLU A 73 4.78 8.16 25.84
C GLU A 73 5.39 9.02 26.96
N GLY A 74 6.53 9.68 26.70
CA GLY A 74 7.17 10.62 27.61
C GLY A 74 6.39 11.93 27.81
N GLY A 75 5.27 12.11 27.10
CA GLY A 75 4.40 13.28 27.25
C GLY A 75 4.91 14.54 26.57
N LEU A 76 5.91 14.42 25.67
CA LEU A 76 6.51 15.56 24.96
C LEU A 76 5.57 16.13 23.89
N TYR A 77 4.61 15.32 23.41
CA TYR A 77 3.68 15.71 22.34
C TYR A 77 2.49 16.50 22.89
N SER A 78 2.45 17.79 22.55
CA SER A 78 1.33 18.69 22.83
C SER A 78 0.21 18.52 21.79
N ARG A 79 -0.96 19.14 22.03
CA ARG A 79 -2.07 19.16 21.06
C ARG A 79 -1.67 19.74 19.70
N LYS A 80 -0.71 20.67 19.65
CA LYS A 80 -0.23 21.23 18.38
C LYS A 80 0.55 20.19 17.57
N ILE A 81 1.32 19.34 18.24
CA ILE A 81 2.05 18.25 17.59
C ILE A 81 1.09 17.17 17.11
N ASP A 82 0.09 16.82 17.92
CA ASP A 82 -1.00 15.92 17.48
C ASP A 82 -1.66 16.42 16.19
N LEU A 83 -1.96 17.73 16.11
CA LEU A 83 -2.50 18.35 14.91
C LEU A 83 -1.52 18.30 13.72
N SER A 84 -0.23 18.57 13.94
CA SER A 84 0.80 18.43 12.89
C SER A 84 0.89 17.01 12.36
N TYR A 85 0.85 15.99 13.23
CA TYR A 85 0.88 14.59 12.83
C TYR A 85 -0.37 14.20 12.03
N ARG A 86 -1.55 14.69 12.41
CA ARG A 86 -2.79 14.47 11.64
C ARG A 86 -2.69 15.05 10.24
N TRP A 87 -2.26 16.30 10.11
CA TRP A 87 -2.04 16.91 8.79
C TRP A 87 -0.97 16.17 7.98
N SER A 88 0.12 15.74 8.62
CA SER A 88 1.17 14.96 7.95
C SER A 88 0.63 13.64 7.41
N MET A 89 -0.18 12.93 8.20
CA MET A 89 -0.81 11.68 7.79
C MET A 89 -1.83 11.91 6.65
N SER A 90 -2.62 12.96 6.73
CA SER A 90 -3.58 13.31 5.66
C SER A 90 -2.87 13.64 4.35
N TRP A 91 -1.79 14.42 4.38
CA TRP A 91 -1.01 14.73 3.19
C TRP A 91 -0.26 13.52 2.63
N PHE A 92 0.24 12.65 3.51
CA PHE A 92 0.83 11.37 3.09
C PHE A 92 -0.20 10.47 2.39
N ILE A 93 -1.39 10.27 2.97
CA ILE A 93 -2.45 9.49 2.31
C ILE A 93 -2.86 10.15 0.99
N PHE A 94 -2.97 11.48 0.96
CA PHE A 94 -3.29 12.20 -0.27
C PHE A 94 -2.27 11.95 -1.37
N SER A 95 -0.96 11.95 -1.05
CA SER A 95 0.06 11.61 -2.05
C SER A 95 -0.05 10.16 -2.54
N GLU A 96 -0.40 9.21 -1.66
CA GLU A 96 -0.64 7.81 -2.07
C GLU A 96 -1.89 7.69 -2.96
N VAL A 97 -2.96 8.44 -2.68
CA VAL A 97 -4.14 8.49 -3.57
C VAL A 97 -3.77 9.04 -4.95
N MET A 98 -2.93 10.08 -5.03
CA MET A 98 -2.44 10.61 -6.31
C MET A 98 -1.55 9.60 -7.04
N PHE A 99 -0.71 8.85 -6.31
CA PHE A 99 0.11 7.77 -6.85
C PHE A 99 -0.75 6.68 -7.51
N PHE A 100 -1.78 6.17 -6.83
CA PHE A 100 -2.74 5.23 -7.44
C PHE A 100 -3.54 5.89 -8.57
N GLY A 101 -3.91 7.16 -8.43
CA GLY A 101 -4.58 7.93 -9.47
C GLY A 101 -3.83 7.90 -10.79
N ALA A 102 -2.51 8.06 -10.77
CA ALA A 102 -1.68 7.96 -11.96
C ALA A 102 -1.76 6.57 -12.64
N PHE A 103 -1.75 5.48 -11.87
CA PHE A 103 -1.89 4.13 -12.43
C PHE A 103 -3.30 3.86 -12.98
N PHE A 104 -4.35 4.31 -12.29
CA PHE A 104 -5.72 4.20 -12.81
C PHE A 104 -5.90 5.01 -14.09
N THR A 105 -5.32 6.21 -14.17
CA THR A 105 -5.30 7.00 -15.41
C THR A 105 -4.54 6.28 -16.53
N ALA A 106 -3.41 5.65 -16.23
CA ALA A 106 -2.66 4.86 -17.21
C ALA A 106 -3.48 3.67 -17.74
N LEU A 107 -4.17 2.94 -16.85
CA LEU A 107 -5.10 1.86 -17.22
C LEU A 107 -6.23 2.38 -18.13
N TRP A 108 -6.89 3.46 -17.71
CA TRP A 108 -7.96 4.08 -18.48
C TRP A 108 -7.49 4.55 -19.87
N TRP A 109 -6.31 5.18 -19.94
CA TRP A 109 -5.73 5.66 -21.18
C TRP A 109 -5.34 4.51 -22.12
N ALA A 110 -4.74 3.45 -21.57
CA ALA A 110 -4.40 2.26 -22.33
C ALA A 110 -5.65 1.64 -22.98
N ARG A 111 -6.70 1.45 -22.17
CA ARG A 111 -7.96 0.84 -22.60
C ARG A 111 -8.76 1.70 -23.58
N SER A 112 -8.90 2.99 -23.30
CA SER A 112 -9.86 3.87 -23.99
C SER A 112 -9.26 4.59 -25.19
N HIS A 113 -7.94 4.75 -25.23
CA HIS A 113 -7.25 5.50 -26.27
C HIS A 113 -6.18 4.68 -26.97
N SER A 114 -5.21 4.11 -26.23
CA SER A 114 -4.03 3.50 -26.85
C SER A 114 -4.35 2.22 -27.63
N VAL A 115 -5.06 1.27 -27.01
CA VAL A 115 -5.44 0.01 -27.66
C VAL A 115 -6.39 0.24 -28.84
N PRO A 116 -7.46 1.05 -28.73
CA PRO A 116 -8.31 1.38 -29.88
C PRO A 116 -7.57 2.09 -31.01
N ALA A 117 -6.67 3.02 -30.70
CA ALA A 117 -5.89 3.72 -31.73
C ALA A 117 -4.99 2.77 -32.51
N LEU A 118 -4.35 1.79 -31.85
CA LEU A 118 -3.52 0.78 -32.52
C LEU A 118 -4.31 -0.11 -33.48
N GLY A 119 -5.61 -0.34 -33.22
CA GLY A 119 -6.49 -1.09 -34.11
C GLY A 119 -7.29 -0.23 -35.10
N SER A 120 -6.99 1.07 -35.21
CA SER A 120 -7.69 1.95 -36.15
C SER A 120 -7.24 1.71 -37.60
N LEU A 121 -8.06 2.16 -38.57
CA LEU A 121 -7.72 2.08 -39.99
C LEU A 121 -6.40 2.81 -40.31
N ASP A 122 -6.11 3.90 -39.60
CA ASP A 122 -4.88 4.69 -39.80
C ASP A 122 -3.61 3.88 -39.49
N ASN A 123 -3.71 2.92 -38.55
CA ASN A 123 -2.60 2.07 -38.14
C ASN A 123 -2.62 0.68 -38.81
N ALA A 124 -3.60 0.38 -39.67
CA ALA A 124 -3.74 -0.93 -40.31
C ALA A 124 -2.56 -1.27 -41.24
N LEU A 125 -1.86 -0.26 -41.78
CA LEU A 125 -0.65 -0.48 -42.57
C LEU A 125 0.55 -0.93 -41.72
N LEU A 126 0.63 -0.45 -40.48
CA LEU A 126 1.70 -0.80 -39.55
C LEU A 126 1.40 -2.11 -38.82
N TRP A 127 0.13 -2.32 -38.47
CA TRP A 127 -0.33 -3.41 -37.61
C TRP A 127 -1.57 -4.11 -38.18
N PRO A 128 -1.47 -4.75 -39.36
CA PRO A 128 -2.64 -5.26 -40.09
C PRO A 128 -3.44 -6.33 -39.32
N ASP A 129 -2.76 -7.11 -38.46
CA ASP A 129 -3.38 -8.20 -37.70
C ASP A 129 -3.69 -7.82 -36.24
N PHE A 130 -3.54 -6.55 -35.85
CA PHE A 130 -3.76 -6.12 -34.48
C PHE A 130 -5.25 -6.12 -34.12
N LYS A 131 -5.59 -6.83 -33.05
CA LYS A 131 -6.95 -6.89 -32.52
C LYS A 131 -7.06 -6.01 -31.27
N ALA A 132 -7.75 -4.88 -31.40
CA ALA A 132 -8.02 -3.95 -30.30
C ALA A 132 -9.11 -4.49 -29.35
N VAL A 133 -8.79 -5.53 -28.58
CA VAL A 133 -9.69 -6.15 -27.60
C VAL A 133 -9.14 -5.97 -26.20
N TRP A 134 -9.99 -5.57 -25.25
CA TRP A 134 -9.66 -5.43 -23.83
C TRP A 134 -10.56 -6.37 -22.99
N PRO A 135 -10.05 -7.05 -21.94
CA PRO A 135 -8.65 -7.19 -21.53
C PRO A 135 -7.87 -8.23 -22.36
N SER A 136 -8.27 -8.43 -23.64
CA SER A 136 -7.75 -9.46 -24.56
C SER A 136 -8.37 -10.86 -24.39
N LEU A 137 -9.66 -10.92 -24.06
CA LEU A 137 -10.42 -12.18 -23.91
C LEU A 137 -10.63 -12.98 -25.20
N ALA A 138 -10.39 -12.38 -26.37
CA ALA A 138 -10.51 -13.09 -27.64
C ALA A 138 -9.27 -14.00 -27.84
N ALA A 139 -9.50 -15.26 -28.19
CA ALA A 139 -8.42 -16.23 -28.39
C ALA A 139 -7.36 -15.70 -29.37
N GLY A 140 -6.10 -15.67 -28.90
CA GLY A 140 -4.96 -15.15 -29.67
C GLY A 140 -4.85 -13.62 -29.74
N ALA A 141 -5.79 -12.85 -29.17
CA ALA A 141 -5.61 -11.42 -28.96
C ALA A 141 -4.88 -11.20 -27.65
N THR A 142 -3.80 -10.43 -27.67
CA THR A 142 -2.99 -10.08 -26.48
C THR A 142 -2.87 -8.57 -26.29
N ALA A 143 -3.63 -7.80 -27.08
CA ALA A 143 -3.47 -6.36 -27.25
C ALA A 143 -2.00 -5.95 -27.48
N SER A 144 -1.25 -6.81 -28.19
CA SER A 144 0.17 -6.65 -28.47
C SER A 144 0.43 -6.61 -29.99
N PRO A 145 1.11 -5.56 -30.49
CA PRO A 145 1.52 -5.52 -31.88
C PRO A 145 2.49 -6.66 -32.24
N ALA A 146 2.42 -7.15 -33.49
CA ALA A 146 3.28 -8.21 -34.03
C ALA A 146 3.28 -9.57 -33.29
N GLY A 147 2.31 -9.82 -32.39
CA GLY A 147 2.17 -11.13 -31.74
C GLY A 147 3.34 -11.51 -30.82
N ILE A 148 4.08 -10.52 -30.29
CA ILE A 148 5.25 -10.74 -29.44
C ILE A 148 4.90 -11.25 -28.02
N VAL A 149 3.64 -11.11 -27.62
CA VAL A 149 3.13 -11.57 -26.32
C VAL A 149 2.39 -12.88 -26.52
N GLU A 150 2.73 -13.88 -25.70
CA GLU A 150 2.02 -15.16 -25.66
C GLU A 150 0.56 -14.99 -25.20
N PRO A 151 -0.39 -15.78 -25.75
CA PRO A 151 -1.77 -15.78 -25.27
C PRO A 151 -1.87 -16.07 -23.76
N PHE A 152 -2.79 -15.38 -23.10
CA PHE A 152 -3.08 -15.52 -21.68
C PHE A 152 -4.59 -15.47 -21.44
N GLN A 153 -5.02 -15.91 -20.26
CA GLN A 153 -6.38 -15.79 -19.78
C GLN A 153 -6.43 -14.83 -18.59
N THR A 154 -7.59 -14.22 -18.36
CA THR A 154 -7.81 -13.32 -17.22
C THR A 154 -8.77 -13.95 -16.23
N VAL A 155 -8.70 -13.52 -14.98
CA VAL A 155 -9.69 -13.86 -13.97
C VAL A 155 -10.85 -12.88 -14.01
N GLY A 156 -12.06 -13.40 -13.83
CA GLY A 156 -13.23 -12.55 -13.58
C GLY A 156 -13.29 -12.09 -12.12
N PRO A 157 -14.34 -11.35 -11.74
CA PRO A 157 -14.49 -10.82 -10.38
C PRO A 157 -14.81 -11.90 -9.33
N PHE A 158 -15.27 -13.07 -9.77
CA PHE A 158 -15.56 -14.22 -8.92
C PHE A 158 -14.49 -15.32 -9.11
N TRP A 159 -14.08 -16.06 -8.08
CA TRP A 159 -14.45 -15.96 -6.66
C TRP A 159 -13.37 -15.29 -5.80
N LEU A 160 -12.09 -15.43 -6.15
CA LEU A 160 -10.98 -14.93 -5.35
C LEU A 160 -11.05 -13.41 -5.10
N PRO A 161 -11.30 -12.56 -6.12
CA PRO A 161 -11.37 -11.11 -5.89
C PRO A 161 -12.55 -10.72 -4.99
N THR A 162 -13.68 -11.42 -5.11
CA THR A 162 -14.85 -11.22 -4.24
C THR A 162 -14.56 -11.60 -2.79
N ILE A 163 -13.86 -12.71 -2.55
CA ILE A 163 -13.44 -13.13 -1.21
C ILE A 163 -12.50 -12.08 -0.60
N ASN A 164 -11.53 -11.59 -1.37
CA ASN A 164 -10.62 -10.53 -0.93
C ASN A 164 -11.35 -9.23 -0.60
N THR A 165 -12.36 -8.85 -1.41
CA THR A 165 -13.25 -7.73 -1.09
C THR A 165 -13.98 -7.93 0.23
N ALA A 166 -14.54 -9.12 0.47
CA ALA A 166 -15.22 -9.42 1.72
C ALA A 166 -14.27 -9.39 2.93
N LEU A 167 -13.03 -9.88 2.79
CA LEU A 167 -12.00 -9.84 3.83
C LEU A 167 -11.66 -8.39 4.22
N LEU A 168 -11.38 -7.52 3.24
CA LEU A 168 -11.04 -6.12 3.52
C LEU A 168 -12.21 -5.35 4.12
N LEU A 169 -13.42 -5.45 3.55
CA LEU A 169 -14.59 -4.77 4.11
C LEU A 169 -14.91 -5.22 5.54
N THR A 170 -14.80 -6.53 5.80
CA THR A 170 -14.96 -7.07 7.17
C THR A 170 -13.88 -6.53 8.10
N SER A 171 -12.64 -6.41 7.62
CA SER A 171 -11.53 -5.87 8.42
C SER A 171 -11.74 -4.39 8.76
N GLY A 172 -12.32 -3.59 7.86
CA GLY A 172 -12.68 -2.20 8.14
C GLY A 172 -13.76 -2.10 9.23
N VAL A 173 -14.73 -3.02 9.24
CA VAL A 173 -15.75 -3.10 10.31
C VAL A 173 -15.11 -3.49 11.64
N THR A 174 -14.25 -4.51 11.68
CA THR A 174 -13.58 -4.91 12.93
C THR A 174 -12.70 -3.81 13.48
N LEU A 175 -11.99 -3.09 12.62
CA LEU A 175 -11.16 -1.95 13.00
C LEU A 175 -12.00 -0.79 13.58
N THR A 176 -13.15 -0.50 12.98
CA THR A 176 -14.09 0.51 13.48
C THR A 176 -14.60 0.14 14.87
N ILE A 177 -14.98 -1.12 15.09
CA ILE A 177 -15.39 -1.62 16.41
C ILE A 177 -14.24 -1.49 17.42
N ALA A 178 -13.01 -1.81 17.03
CA ALA A 178 -11.84 -1.65 17.88
C ALA A 178 -11.63 -0.18 18.30
N HIS A 179 -11.84 0.76 17.37
CA HIS A 179 -11.71 2.19 17.64
C HIS A 179 -12.74 2.67 18.66
N HIS A 180 -14.02 2.31 18.49
CA HIS A 180 -15.07 2.66 19.44
C HIS A 180 -14.80 2.06 20.82
N ALA A 181 -14.39 0.79 20.87
CA ALA A 181 -14.01 0.14 22.13
C ALA A 181 -12.85 0.86 22.84
N LEU A 182 -11.85 1.35 22.09
CA LEU A 182 -10.74 2.12 22.66
C LEU A 182 -11.20 3.45 23.25
N ARG A 183 -12.08 4.18 22.55
CA ARG A 183 -12.65 5.46 23.01
C ARG A 183 -13.54 5.31 24.24
N GLU A 184 -14.22 4.17 24.38
CA GLU A 184 -14.99 3.82 25.59
C GLU A 184 -14.14 3.18 26.69
N ASN A 185 -12.81 3.16 26.53
CA ASN A 185 -11.86 2.56 27.47
C ASN A 185 -12.02 1.04 27.67
N HIS A 186 -12.70 0.34 26.75
CA HIS A 186 -12.84 -1.11 26.71
C HIS A 186 -11.62 -1.77 26.04
N ARG A 187 -10.46 -1.68 26.67
CA ARG A 187 -9.17 -2.08 26.09
C ARG A 187 -9.08 -3.54 25.63
N SER A 188 -9.58 -4.50 26.42
CA SER A 188 -9.53 -5.92 26.05
C SER A 188 -10.30 -6.19 24.75
N ARG A 189 -11.48 -5.57 24.62
CA ARG A 189 -12.30 -5.63 23.40
C ARG A 189 -11.58 -4.98 22.22
N ALA A 190 -10.99 -3.81 22.41
CA ALA A 190 -10.21 -3.13 21.37
C ALA A 190 -9.05 -4.00 20.85
N VAL A 191 -8.30 -4.65 21.76
CA VAL A 191 -7.21 -5.58 21.39
C VAL A 191 -7.72 -6.78 20.60
N GLY A 192 -8.84 -7.39 21.02
CA GLY A 192 -9.43 -8.53 20.32
C GLY A 192 -9.81 -8.21 18.87
N PHE A 193 -10.50 -7.10 18.64
CA PHE A 193 -10.90 -6.67 17.30
C PHE A 193 -9.71 -6.18 16.45
N MET A 194 -8.67 -5.62 17.06
CA MET A 194 -7.43 -5.31 16.38
C MET A 194 -6.74 -6.56 15.83
N TRP A 195 -6.64 -7.62 16.64
CA TRP A 195 -6.10 -8.90 16.17
C TRP A 195 -6.95 -9.52 15.05
N ALA A 196 -8.28 -9.45 15.14
CA ALA A 196 -9.15 -9.88 14.05
C ALA A 196 -8.84 -9.14 12.74
N THR A 197 -8.65 -7.82 12.80
CA THR A 197 -8.29 -6.98 11.65
C THR A 197 -6.93 -7.40 11.05
N VAL A 198 -5.91 -7.59 11.88
CA VAL A 198 -4.57 -8.03 11.44
C VAL A 198 -4.64 -9.41 10.76
N ILE A 199 -5.39 -10.36 11.34
CA ILE A 199 -5.56 -11.70 10.77
C ILE A 199 -6.28 -11.63 9.42
N LEU A 200 -7.35 -10.84 9.30
CA LEU A 200 -8.06 -10.66 8.03
C LEU A 200 -7.14 -10.08 6.94
N GLY A 201 -6.32 -9.09 7.29
CA GLY A 201 -5.31 -8.53 6.39
C GLY A 201 -4.24 -9.55 5.97
N PHE A 202 -3.79 -10.40 6.90
CA PHE A 202 -2.85 -11.48 6.59
C PHE A 202 -3.48 -12.53 5.65
N VAL A 203 -4.73 -12.92 5.89
CA VAL A 203 -5.45 -13.87 5.03
C VAL A 203 -5.64 -13.29 3.63
N PHE A 204 -5.99 -12.00 3.51
CA PHE A 204 -6.05 -11.30 2.21
C PHE A 204 -4.74 -11.45 1.43
N LEU A 205 -3.58 -11.21 2.07
CA LEU A 205 -2.28 -11.33 1.40
C LEU A 205 -1.99 -12.77 0.95
N CYS A 206 -2.40 -13.77 1.72
CA CYS A 206 -2.25 -15.17 1.34
C CYS A 206 -3.10 -15.51 0.11
N VAL A 207 -4.36 -15.07 0.09
CA VAL A 207 -5.26 -15.26 -1.05
C VAL A 207 -4.75 -14.52 -2.29
N GLN A 208 -4.24 -13.29 -2.13
CA GLN A 208 -3.63 -12.54 -3.23
C GLN A 208 -2.36 -13.22 -3.77
N GLY A 209 -1.53 -13.77 -2.89
CA GLY A 209 -0.36 -14.56 -3.30
C GLY A 209 -0.75 -15.82 -4.08
N TYR A 210 -1.82 -16.50 -3.67
CA TYR A 210 -2.39 -17.63 -4.40
C TYR A 210 -2.93 -17.20 -5.77
N GLU A 211 -3.68 -16.09 -5.85
CA GLU A 211 -4.15 -15.55 -7.12
C GLU A 211 -2.98 -15.31 -8.08
N TYR A 212 -1.92 -14.65 -7.62
CA TYR A 212 -0.74 -14.41 -8.47
C TYR A 212 -0.09 -15.69 -8.95
N PHE A 213 0.05 -16.69 -8.07
CA PHE A 213 0.59 -17.98 -8.47
C PHE A 213 -0.26 -18.65 -9.57
N HIS A 214 -1.59 -18.66 -9.39
CA HIS A 214 -2.54 -19.21 -10.37
C HIS A 214 -2.48 -18.45 -11.70
N LEU A 215 -2.45 -17.11 -11.67
CA LEU A 215 -2.33 -16.27 -12.87
C LEU A 215 -1.06 -16.58 -13.66
N TYR A 216 0.08 -16.68 -12.98
CA TYR A 216 1.38 -16.92 -13.61
C TYR A 216 1.53 -18.33 -14.20
N THR A 217 1.00 -19.35 -13.50
CA THR A 217 1.27 -20.76 -13.82
C THR A 217 0.19 -21.40 -14.69
N GLU A 218 -1.08 -21.10 -14.44
CA GLU A 218 -2.20 -21.74 -15.12
C GLU A 218 -2.78 -20.87 -16.24
N LEU A 219 -2.82 -19.55 -16.04
CA LEU A 219 -3.45 -18.63 -17.01
C LEU A 219 -2.44 -17.90 -17.92
N ASN A 220 -1.14 -18.10 -17.71
CA ASN A 220 -0.06 -17.41 -18.42
C ASN A 220 -0.14 -15.86 -18.35
N LEU A 221 -0.87 -15.31 -17.38
CA LEU A 221 -0.95 -13.87 -17.14
C LEU A 221 0.23 -13.44 -16.28
N LYS A 222 1.19 -12.75 -16.90
CA LYS A 222 2.47 -12.34 -16.32
C LYS A 222 2.63 -10.82 -16.41
N LEU A 223 3.62 -10.27 -15.70
CA LEU A 223 4.06 -8.87 -15.90
C LEU A 223 4.42 -8.56 -17.36
N SER A 224 4.91 -9.57 -18.09
CA SER A 224 5.26 -9.47 -19.51
C SER A 224 4.09 -9.68 -20.47
N SER A 225 2.85 -9.90 -19.98
CA SER A 225 1.66 -10.12 -20.82
C SER A 225 1.08 -8.79 -21.36
N GLY A 226 1.96 -8.00 -21.99
CA GLY A 226 1.62 -6.72 -22.61
C GLY A 226 1.12 -5.65 -21.64
N VAL A 227 0.38 -4.69 -22.18
CA VAL A 227 -0.13 -3.55 -21.39
C VAL A 227 -1.15 -3.97 -20.33
N PHE A 228 -1.95 -5.01 -20.60
CA PHE A 228 -2.89 -5.53 -19.60
C PHE A 228 -2.17 -6.15 -18.41
N GLY A 229 -1.26 -7.11 -18.65
CA GLY A 229 -0.52 -7.76 -17.57
C GLY A 229 0.33 -6.77 -16.75
N SER A 230 1.04 -5.87 -17.42
CA SER A 230 1.85 -4.85 -16.72
C SER A 230 1.00 -3.92 -15.85
N THR A 231 -0.09 -3.35 -16.37
CA THR A 231 -0.99 -2.49 -15.58
C THR A 231 -1.69 -3.25 -14.46
N PHE A 232 -2.16 -4.48 -14.71
CA PHE A 232 -2.78 -5.35 -13.71
C PHE A 232 -1.86 -5.60 -12.51
N PHE A 233 -0.64 -6.08 -12.75
CA PHE A 233 0.30 -6.42 -11.66
C PHE A 233 0.88 -5.18 -10.98
N MET A 234 1.06 -4.06 -11.69
CA MET A 234 1.52 -2.82 -11.06
C MET A 234 0.44 -2.26 -10.11
N LEU A 235 -0.80 -2.18 -10.56
CA LEU A 235 -1.93 -1.70 -9.75
C LEU A 235 -2.18 -2.60 -8.52
N THR A 236 -2.40 -3.90 -8.76
CA THR A 236 -2.70 -4.85 -7.68
C THR A 236 -1.49 -5.12 -6.81
N GLY A 237 -0.27 -5.07 -7.36
CA GLY A 237 0.97 -5.34 -6.64
C GLY A 237 1.35 -4.20 -5.70
N PHE A 238 1.27 -2.95 -6.15
CA PHE A 238 1.44 -1.81 -5.26
C PHE A 238 0.36 -1.79 -4.19
N HIS A 239 -0.89 -2.10 -4.53
CA HIS A 239 -1.94 -2.22 -3.52
C HIS A 239 -1.63 -3.33 -2.50
N GLY A 240 -1.22 -4.52 -2.94
CA GLY A 240 -0.79 -5.61 -2.05
C GLY A 240 0.36 -5.21 -1.14
N PHE A 241 1.34 -4.44 -1.64
CA PHE A 241 2.40 -3.85 -0.83
C PHE A 241 1.84 -2.88 0.23
N HIS A 242 0.88 -2.04 -0.13
CA HIS A 242 0.22 -1.13 0.82
C HIS A 242 -0.57 -1.89 1.88
N VAL A 243 -1.29 -2.96 1.52
CA VAL A 243 -1.97 -3.85 2.47
C VAL A 243 -0.96 -4.47 3.44
N PHE A 244 0.18 -4.94 2.94
CA PHE A 244 1.24 -5.50 3.79
C PHE A 244 1.80 -4.47 4.78
N VAL A 245 2.15 -3.27 4.32
CA VAL A 245 2.64 -2.19 5.19
C VAL A 245 1.57 -1.78 6.20
N GLY A 246 0.31 -1.64 5.77
CA GLY A 246 -0.81 -1.32 6.64
C GLY A 246 -1.05 -2.39 7.71
N MET A 247 -0.91 -3.66 7.35
CA MET A 247 -1.06 -4.78 8.27
C MET A 247 0.06 -4.79 9.31
N LEU A 248 1.30 -4.49 8.90
CA LEU A 248 2.41 -4.29 9.84
C LEU A 248 2.18 -3.10 10.77
N MET A 249 1.68 -1.97 10.26
CA MET A 249 1.30 -0.82 11.08
C MET A 249 0.25 -1.21 12.12
N LEU A 250 -0.83 -1.87 11.71
CA LEU A 250 -1.87 -2.37 12.61
C LEU A 250 -1.32 -3.37 13.63
N LEU A 251 -0.43 -4.28 13.23
CA LEU A 251 0.23 -5.21 14.13
C LEU A 251 1.02 -4.45 15.22
N PHE A 252 1.87 -3.49 14.85
CA PHE A 252 2.65 -2.72 15.82
C PHE A 252 1.78 -1.84 16.73
N ILE A 253 0.70 -1.26 16.19
CA ILE A 253 -0.30 -0.55 16.99
C ILE A 253 -1.01 -1.50 17.95
N THR A 254 -1.34 -2.72 17.53
CA THR A 254 -1.94 -3.74 18.40
C THR A 254 -1.01 -4.09 19.56
N LEU A 255 0.28 -4.29 19.28
CA LEU A 255 1.28 -4.56 20.31
C LEU A 255 1.45 -3.38 21.28
N ARG A 256 1.40 -2.13 20.79
CA ARG A 256 1.43 -0.92 21.64
C ARG A 256 0.16 -0.80 22.50
N LEU A 257 -1.00 -1.11 21.92
CA LEU A 257 -2.28 -1.12 22.60
C LEU A 257 -2.28 -2.16 23.73
N GLN A 258 -1.71 -3.34 23.51
CA GLN A 258 -1.53 -4.35 24.56
C GLN A 258 -0.62 -3.86 25.70
N LYS A 259 0.42 -3.09 25.39
CA LYS A 259 1.44 -2.64 26.37
C LYS A 259 1.03 -1.49 27.26
N GLY A 260 0.15 -0.58 26.83
CA GLY A 260 -0.20 0.56 27.69
C GLY A 260 -0.48 1.83 26.93
N HIS A 261 0.01 1.92 25.71
CA HIS A 261 0.50 3.17 25.16
C HIS A 261 -0.61 4.11 24.65
N PHE A 262 -1.86 3.69 24.71
CA PHE A 262 -2.99 4.44 24.20
C PHE A 262 -4.04 4.62 25.29
N THR A 263 -4.57 5.84 25.35
CA THR A 263 -5.70 6.19 26.22
C THR A 263 -6.92 6.52 25.37
N ALA A 264 -8.10 6.54 25.99
CA ALA A 264 -9.36 6.90 25.34
C ALA A 264 -9.32 8.29 24.67
N GLU A 265 -8.43 9.19 25.09
CA GLU A 265 -8.28 10.55 24.53
C GLU A 265 -7.02 10.72 23.66
N ARG A 266 -5.99 9.89 23.86
CA ARG A 266 -4.70 10.01 23.17
C ARG A 266 -4.31 8.70 22.53
N HIS A 267 -4.59 8.60 21.24
CA HIS A 267 -4.36 7.39 20.44
C HIS A 267 -4.14 7.70 18.97
N PHE A 268 -3.46 8.81 18.64
CA PHE A 268 -3.20 9.19 17.25
C PHE A 268 -2.51 8.08 16.43
N GLY A 269 -1.57 7.34 17.02
CA GLY A 269 -0.92 6.22 16.31
C GLY A 269 -1.93 5.17 15.83
N PHE A 270 -2.98 4.93 16.61
CA PHE A 270 -4.10 4.07 16.21
C PHE A 270 -4.90 4.72 15.08
N GLU A 271 -5.31 5.98 15.24
CA GLU A 271 -6.13 6.68 14.22
C GLU A 271 -5.40 6.81 12.88
N GLY A 272 -4.11 7.13 12.89
CA GLY A 272 -3.29 7.21 11.68
C GLY A 272 -3.22 5.86 10.96
N ALA A 273 -2.98 4.76 11.69
CA ALA A 273 -3.02 3.42 11.10
C ALA A 273 -4.41 3.05 10.58
N ALA A 274 -5.47 3.48 11.26
CA ALA A 274 -6.84 3.24 10.82
C ALA A 274 -7.21 4.04 9.55
N TRP A 275 -6.78 5.30 9.45
CA TRP A 275 -6.94 6.09 8.24
C TRP A 275 -6.23 5.45 7.05
N TYR A 276 -5.01 4.97 7.26
CA TYR A 276 -4.27 4.25 6.22
C TYR A 276 -4.98 2.95 5.81
N TRP A 277 -5.49 2.18 6.76
CA TRP A 277 -6.20 0.94 6.46
C TRP A 277 -7.48 1.16 5.64
N HIS A 278 -8.28 2.16 6.00
CA HIS A 278 -9.46 2.52 5.20
C HIS A 278 -9.09 3.09 3.81
N PHE A 279 -7.97 3.81 3.70
CA PHE A 279 -7.44 4.20 2.39
C PHE A 279 -7.16 2.97 1.51
N VAL A 280 -6.51 1.95 2.09
CA VAL A 280 -6.25 0.69 1.39
C VAL A 280 -7.56 0.03 0.96
N ASP A 281 -8.58 -0.05 1.83
CA ASP A 281 -9.90 -0.59 1.48
C ASP A 281 -10.52 0.13 0.27
N VAL A 282 -10.47 1.47 0.24
CA VAL A 282 -11.06 2.27 -0.85
C VAL A 282 -10.32 2.05 -2.17
N VAL A 283 -8.98 1.99 -2.15
CA VAL A 283 -8.19 1.67 -3.35
C VAL A 283 -8.54 0.28 -3.87
N TRP A 284 -8.71 -0.71 -2.99
CA TRP A 284 -9.12 -2.05 -3.39
C TRP A 284 -10.47 -2.06 -4.10
N LEU A 285 -11.46 -1.31 -3.60
CA LEU A 285 -12.77 -1.23 -4.28
C LEU A 285 -12.63 -0.64 -5.69
N GLY A 286 -11.77 0.37 -5.87
CA GLY A 286 -11.42 0.90 -7.18
C GLY A 286 -10.79 -0.17 -8.09
N LEU A 287 -9.86 -0.97 -7.58
CA LEU A 287 -9.26 -2.09 -8.32
C LEU A 287 -10.28 -3.16 -8.67
N TYR A 288 -11.07 -3.60 -7.69
CA TYR A 288 -12.10 -4.62 -7.86
C TYR A 288 -13.05 -4.24 -9.00
N VAL A 289 -13.53 -3.00 -9.04
CA VAL A 289 -14.42 -2.53 -10.10
C VAL A 289 -13.68 -2.30 -11.43
N LEU A 290 -12.58 -1.57 -11.45
CA LEU A 290 -11.96 -1.11 -12.71
C LEU A 290 -11.07 -2.15 -13.39
N VAL A 291 -10.56 -3.14 -12.65
CA VAL A 291 -9.64 -4.15 -13.16
C VAL A 291 -10.31 -5.51 -13.32
N TYR A 292 -11.14 -5.92 -12.35
CA TYR A 292 -11.74 -7.27 -12.37
C TYR A 292 -13.13 -7.32 -13.01
N TRP A 293 -13.91 -6.23 -12.94
CA TRP A 293 -15.24 -6.17 -13.56
C TRP A 293 -15.25 -5.61 -14.98
N PHE A 294 -14.55 -4.49 -15.20
CA PHE A 294 -14.55 -3.80 -16.48
C PHE A 294 -13.37 -4.18 -17.35
#